data_AF-A0A2T2V9B2-F1
#
_entry.id   AF-A0A2T2V9B2-F1
#
_cell.length_a   1.000
_cell.length_b   1.000
_cell.length_c   1.000
_cell.angle_alpha   90.00
_cell.angle_beta   90.00
_cell.angle_gamma   90.00
#
_symmetry.space_group_name_H-M   'P 1'
#
loop_
_entity.id
_entity.type
_entity.pdbx_description
1 polymer ?
#
loop_
_entity_poly.entity_id
_entity_poly.type
_entity_poly.pdbx_seq_one_letter_code
_entity_poly.pdbx_strand_id
1 'polypeptide(L)' 'ALTIAIASGATVLSHVNDSGFWLVSRFLGMDEEQTLRSWTVMETIVGTVGFLVVLALSALF' A
#
# COMPACT_ATOMS: atom_id res chain seq x y z
N ALA A 1 -6.03 11.99 -12.73
CA ALA A 1 -6.68 11.72 -11.43
C ALA A 1 -7.24 10.31 -11.36
N LEU A 2 -8.16 9.90 -12.24
CA LEU A 2 -8.86 8.62 -12.15
C LEU A 2 -7.96 7.37 -12.07
N THR A 3 -6.99 7.22 -12.97
CA THR A 3 -6.07 6.06 -12.97
C THR A 3 -5.23 5.97 -11.70
N ILE A 4 -4.76 7.11 -11.19
CA ILE A 4 -3.96 7.16 -9.96
C ILE A 4 -4.84 6.86 -8.74
N ALA A 5 -6.07 7.39 -8.68
CA ALA A 5 -7.01 7.08 -7.61
C ALA A 5 -7.36 5.58 -7.57
N ILE A 6 -7.56 4.94 -8.73
CA ILE A 6 -7.81 3.49 -8.83
C ILE A 6 -6.57 2.70 -8.36
N ALA A 7 -5.37 3.08 -8.80
CA ALA A 7 -4.13 2.42 -8.39
C ALA A 7 -3.87 2.55 -6.88
N SER A 8 -4.11 3.73 -6.31
CA SER A 8 -4.00 3.98 -4.87
C SER A 8 -5.04 3.20 -4.04
N GLY A 9 -6.25 3.00 -4.56
CA GLY A 9 -7.25 2.15 -3.91
C GLY A 9 -6.90 0.66 -3.96
N ALA A 10 -6.34 0.20 -5.09
CA ALA A 10 -5.94 -1.20 -5.28
C ALA A 10 -4.76 -1.65 -4.41
N THR A 11 -3.99 -0.69 -3.86
CA THR A 11 -2.86 -0.93 -2.94
C THR A 11 -3.26 -0.93 -1.47
N VAL A 12 -4.52 -0.62 -1.11
CA VAL A 12 -4.95 -0.69 0.30
C VAL A 12 -5.23 -2.15 0.68
N LEU A 13 -4.82 -2.56 1.89
CA LEU A 13 -5.03 -3.90 2.44
C LEU A 13 -4.41 -5.07 1.63
N SER A 14 -3.19 -4.88 1.13
CA SER A 14 -2.44 -5.95 0.45
C SER A 14 -2.09 -7.14 1.37
N HIS A 15 -2.02 -8.33 0.78
CA HIS A 15 -1.90 -9.63 1.43
C HIS A 15 -0.66 -10.43 0.95
N VAL A 16 -0.49 -11.69 1.37
CA VAL A 16 0.65 -12.57 1.00
C VAL A 16 0.85 -12.80 -0.51
N ASN A 17 -0.10 -12.38 -1.33
CA ASN A 17 -0.06 -12.46 -2.78
C ASN A 17 0.87 -11.41 -3.42
N ASP A 18 1.28 -10.38 -2.67
CA ASP A 18 2.24 -9.40 -3.16
C ASP A 18 3.67 -9.96 -3.14
N SER A 19 4.41 -9.82 -4.22
CA SER A 19 5.81 -10.26 -4.29
C SER A 19 6.73 -9.40 -3.42
N GLY A 20 6.37 -8.15 -3.12
CA GLY A 20 7.07 -7.27 -2.19
C GLY A 20 7.01 -7.75 -0.74
N PHE A 21 5.91 -8.40 -0.34
CA PHE A 21 5.73 -8.95 1.00
C PHE A 21 6.85 -9.93 1.36
N TRP A 22 7.12 -10.89 0.47
CA TRP A 22 8.16 -11.91 0.68
C TRP A 22 9.57 -11.33 0.60
N LEU A 23 9.77 -10.29 -0.22
CA LEU A 23 11.03 -9.58 -0.31
C LEU A 23 11.39 -8.93 1.03
N VAL A 24 10.45 -8.22 1.64
CA VAL A 24 10.66 -7.52 2.93
C VAL A 24 10.80 -8.50 4.09
N SER A 25 9.98 -9.55 4.16
CA SER A 25 10.13 -10.61 5.19
C SER A 25 11.54 -11.21 5.16
N ARG A 26 12.07 -11.53 3.96
CA ARG A 26 13.40 -12.14 3.82
C ARG A 26 14.54 -11.18 4.09
N PHE A 27 14.44 -9.91 3.70
CA PHE A 27 15.48 -8.92 3.98
C PHE A 27 15.58 -8.56 5.46
N LEU A 28 14.45 -8.52 6.16
CA LEU A 28 14.40 -8.14 7.57
C LEU A 28 14.39 -9.33 8.54
N GLY A 29 14.32 -10.57 8.03
CA GLY A 29 14.28 -11.78 8.84
C GLY A 29 13.02 -11.88 9.72
N MET A 30 11.89 -11.38 9.22
CA MET A 30 10.63 -11.31 9.95
C MET A 30 9.75 -12.53 9.70
N ASP A 31 9.03 -12.99 10.73
CA ASP A 31 8.01 -14.02 10.60
C ASP A 31 6.82 -13.54 9.75
N GLU A 32 6.07 -14.48 9.17
CA GLU A 32 4.94 -14.19 8.29
C GLU A 32 3.84 -13.36 8.95
N GLU A 33 3.50 -13.66 10.22
CA GLU A 33 2.50 -12.91 10.98
C GLU A 33 2.94 -11.45 11.23
N GLN A 34 4.21 -11.27 11.58
CA GLN A 34 4.78 -9.94 11.81
C GLN A 34 4.83 -9.14 10.52
N THR A 35 5.24 -9.79 9.43
CA THR A 35 5.28 -9.19 8.09
C THR A 35 3.88 -8.83 7.63
N LEU A 36 2.87 -9.67 7.85
CA LEU A 36 1.49 -9.35 7.45
C LEU A 36 0.97 -8.12 8.15
N ARG A 37 1.20 -8.01 9.46
CA ARG A 37 0.79 -6.82 10.23
C ARG A 37 1.49 -5.56 9.75
N SER A 38 2.80 -5.60 9.55
CA SER A 38 3.55 -4.41 9.12
C SER A 38 3.24 -4.05 7.66
N TRP A 39 3.17 -5.04 6.77
CA TRP A 39 2.93 -4.88 5.34
C TRP A 39 1.55 -4.29 5.07
N THR A 40 0.49 -4.87 5.63
CA THR A 40 -0.88 -4.40 5.42
C THR A 40 -1.07 -2.97 5.95
N VAL A 41 -0.45 -2.62 7.08
CA VAL A 41 -0.49 -1.25 7.61
C VAL A 41 0.26 -0.28 6.70
N MET A 42 1.47 -0.64 6.28
CA MET A 42 2.29 0.19 5.39
C MET A 42 1.58 0.44 4.05
N GLU A 43 1.06 -0.60 3.41
CA GLU A 43 0.34 -0.49 2.13
C GLU A 43 -0.95 0.33 2.25
N THR A 44 -1.69 0.17 3.36
CA THR A 44 -2.86 1.01 3.64
C THR A 44 -2.47 2.49 3.77
N ILE A 45 -1.33 2.81 4.40
CA ILE A 45 -0.83 4.18 4.49
C ILE A 45 -0.47 4.71 3.10
N VAL A 46 0.27 3.94 2.30
CA VAL A 46 0.68 4.34 0.95
C VAL A 46 -0.52 4.59 0.04
N GLY A 47 -1.48 3.67 0.00
CA GLY A 47 -2.71 3.81 -0.77
C GLY A 47 -3.55 5.01 -0.32
N THR A 48 -3.69 5.21 1.00
CA THR A 48 -4.44 6.35 1.55
C THR A 48 -3.78 7.69 1.21
N VAL A 49 -2.46 7.81 1.38
CA VAL A 49 -1.72 9.03 1.05
C VAL A 49 -1.79 9.32 -0.44
N GLY A 50 -1.59 8.32 -1.30
CA GLY A 50 -1.72 8.46 -2.75
C GLY A 50 -3.10 8.94 -3.17
N PHE A 51 -4.16 8.36 -2.58
CA PHE A 51 -5.53 8.79 -2.83
C PHE A 51 -5.78 10.23 -2.38
N LEU A 52 -5.34 10.62 -1.17
CA LEU A 52 -5.50 11.99 -0.65
C LEU A 52 -4.78 13.04 -1.50
N VAL A 53 -3.57 12.73 -1.98
CA VAL A 53 -2.82 13.63 -2.88
C VAL A 53 -3.58 13.83 -4.20
N VAL A 54 -4.09 12.74 -4.80
CA VAL A 54 -4.88 12.82 -6.03
C VAL A 54 -6.19 13.55 -5.82
N LEU A 55 -6.86 13.31 -4.68
CA LEU A 55 -8.09 13.99 -4.31
C LEU A 55 -7.87 15.50 -4.18
N ALA A 56 -6.80 15.91 -3.48
CA ALA A 56 -6.45 17.31 -3.32
C ALA A 56 -6.15 17.99 -4.66
N LEU A 57 -5.34 17.33 -5.52
CA LEU A 57 -5.05 17.84 -6.86
C LEU A 57 -6.31 17.93 -7.71
N SER A 58 -7.20 16.94 -7.66
CA SER A 58 -8.46 16.94 -8.41
C SER A 58 -9.49 17.94 -7.89
N ALA A 59 -9.36 18.42 -6.65
CA ALA A 59 -10.24 19.45 -6.09
C ALA A 59 -9.75 20.87 -6.40
N LEU A 60 -8.45 21.04 -6.66
CA LEU A 60 -7.81 22.33 -6.95
C LEU A 60 -7.79 22.69 -8.44
N PHE A 61 -7.86 21.70 -9.32
CA PHE A 61 -7.82 21.83 -10.79
C PHE A 61 -9.03 21.15 -11.42
#